data_AF-A0A6I9XLF3-F1
#
_entry.id   AF-A0A6I9XLF3-F1
#
_cell.length_a   1.000
_cell.length_b   1.000
_cell.length_c   1.000
_cell.angle_alpha   90.00
_cell.angle_beta   90.00
_cell.angle_gamma   90.00
#
_symmetry.space_group_name_H-M   'P 1'
#
loop_
_entity.id
_entity.type
_entity.pdbx_description
1 polymer ?
#
loop_
_entity_poly.entity_id
_entity_poly.type
_entity_poly.pdbx_seq_one_letter_code
_entity_poly.pdbx_strand_id
1 'polypeptide(L)'
;MPFSTQPETGKEQNVLVATLDNVRNLSNILKAIHFKDHATSFATSNGLKVTVENAKSLQANAFIQAGIFQEFVVQEESVMFRINLSVLLDCLTIFGTNSLPGIA
;
A
#
# COMPACT_ATOMS: atom_id res chain seq x y z
N MET A 1 17.21 -35.82 -8.61
CA MET A 1 16.75 -35.00 -7.48
C MET A 1 15.42 -34.37 -7.89
N PRO A 2 14.25 -34.93 -7.54
CA PRO A 2 12.99 -34.27 -7.83
C PRO A 2 12.79 -33.14 -6.82
N PHE A 3 12.57 -31.94 -7.34
CA PHE A 3 12.15 -30.77 -6.57
C PHE A 3 10.82 -31.11 -5.92
N SER A 4 10.78 -31.16 -4.59
CA SER A 4 9.54 -31.39 -3.86
C SER A 4 8.67 -30.15 -4.02
N THR A 5 7.69 -30.21 -4.92
CA THR A 5 6.54 -29.29 -4.89
C THR A 5 5.79 -29.57 -3.59
N GLN A 6 6.09 -28.80 -2.55
CA GLN A 6 5.19 -28.71 -1.40
C GLN A 6 3.86 -28.16 -1.91
N PRO A 7 2.73 -28.84 -1.68
CA PRO A 7 1.45 -28.16 -1.73
C PRO A 7 1.44 -27.17 -0.57
N GLU A 8 1.49 -25.87 -0.87
CA GLU A 8 1.32 -24.78 0.11
C GLU A 8 -0.16 -24.75 0.55
N THR A 9 -0.62 -25.83 1.19
CA THR A 9 -1.84 -25.87 1.98
C THR A 9 -1.55 -25.29 3.37
N GLY A 10 -1.43 -23.97 3.40
CA GLY A 10 -1.43 -23.16 4.61
C GLY A 10 -1.89 -21.78 4.20
N LYS A 11 -3.20 -21.51 4.24
CA LYS A 11 -3.74 -20.17 3.99
C LYS A 11 -3.05 -19.22 4.97
N GLU A 12 -2.03 -18.48 4.51
CA GLU A 12 -1.53 -17.33 5.24
C GLU A 12 -2.73 -16.40 5.44
N GLN A 13 -3.23 -16.34 6.69
CA GLN A 13 -4.37 -15.50 7.03
C GLN A 13 -3.89 -14.05 7.09
N ASN A 14 -3.68 -13.47 5.91
CA ASN A 14 -3.32 -12.08 5.75
C ASN A 14 -4.54 -11.21 6.04
N VAL A 15 -4.45 -10.39 7.07
CA VAL A 15 -5.54 -9.50 7.53
C VAL A 15 -5.91 -8.46 6.45
N LEU A 16 -4.92 -8.02 5.67
CA LEU A 16 -5.07 -7.14 4.50
C LEU A 16 -4.24 -7.70 3.34
N VAL A 17 -4.88 -7.89 2.19
CA VAL A 17 -4.22 -8.22 0.91
C VAL A 17 -4.61 -7.15 -0.11
N ALA A 18 -3.63 -6.58 -0.79
CA ALA A 18 -3.86 -5.56 -1.81
C ALA A 18 -2.86 -5.72 -2.97
N THR A 19 -3.36 -5.76 -4.20
CA THR A 19 -2.57 -5.93 -5.42
C THR A 19 -2.86 -4.80 -6.40
N LEU A 20 -1.82 -4.26 -7.04
CA LEU A 20 -1.89 -3.18 -8.02
C LEU A 20 -0.95 -3.46 -9.19
N ASP A 21 -1.47 -3.43 -10.42
CA ASP A 21 -0.65 -3.56 -11.63
C ASP A 21 0.27 -2.35 -11.83
N ASN A 22 -0.19 -1.17 -11.42
CA ASN A 22 0.56 0.07 -11.52
C ASN A 22 0.68 0.75 -10.16
N VAL A 23 1.84 0.58 -9.53
CA VAL A 23 2.18 1.17 -8.23
C VAL A 23 2.08 2.70 -8.22
N ARG A 24 2.19 3.37 -9.39
CA ARG A 24 2.10 4.83 -9.49
C ARG A 24 0.76 5.37 -9.01
N ASN A 25 -0.31 4.60 -9.18
CA ASN A 25 -1.65 4.98 -8.74
C ASN A 25 -1.68 5.20 -7.23
N LEU A 26 -0.96 4.38 -6.47
CA LEU A 26 -0.82 4.52 -5.02
C LEU A 26 0.28 5.53 -4.66
N SER A 27 1.49 5.39 -5.23
CA SER A 27 2.64 6.19 -4.82
C SER A 27 2.44 7.68 -5.07
N ASN A 28 1.76 8.08 -6.15
CA ASN A 28 1.54 9.50 -6.46
C ASN A 28 0.60 10.16 -5.44
N ILE A 29 -0.44 9.44 -5.00
CA ILE A 29 -1.37 9.91 -3.98
C ILE A 29 -0.65 10.00 -2.63
N LEU A 30 0.14 9.00 -2.27
CA LEU A 30 0.90 8.98 -1.02
C LEU A 30 1.96 10.09 -0.96
N LYS A 31 2.64 10.39 -2.07
CA LYS A 31 3.57 11.53 -2.18
C LYS A 31 2.89 12.87 -1.92
N ALA A 32 1.64 13.05 -2.34
CA ALA A 32 0.90 14.30 -2.14
C ALA A 32 0.64 14.62 -0.65
N ILE A 33 0.67 13.61 0.22
CA ILE A 33 0.46 13.77 1.67
C ILE A 33 1.76 13.55 2.49
N HIS A 34 2.90 13.38 1.83
CA HIS A 34 4.18 13.06 2.48
C HIS A 34 4.92 14.31 2.98
N PHE A 35 4.52 14.80 4.14
CA PHE A 35 5.22 15.88 4.87
C PHE A 35 5.72 15.43 6.26
N LYS A 36 5.55 14.15 6.61
CA LYS A 36 6.10 13.49 7.79
C LYS A 36 6.47 12.05 7.46
N ASP A 37 7.43 11.52 8.23
CA ASP A 37 7.91 10.16 8.05
C ASP A 37 6.90 9.08 8.41
N HIS A 38 5.92 9.36 9.27
CA HIS A 38 4.98 8.33 9.73
C HIS A 38 3.57 8.66 9.30
N ALA A 39 2.88 7.64 8.78
CA ALA A 39 1.47 7.71 8.43
C ALA A 39 0.70 6.60 9.14
N THR A 40 -0.58 6.89 9.40
CA THR A 40 -1.55 5.95 9.94
C THR A 40 -2.43 5.47 8.80
N SER A 41 -2.37 4.18 8.53
CA SER A 41 -3.15 3.50 7.50
C SER A 41 -4.38 2.86 8.12
N PHE A 42 -5.53 3.04 7.49
CA PHE A 42 -6.82 2.52 7.90
C PHE A 42 -7.50 1.87 6.70
N ALA A 43 -7.63 0.55 6.71
CA ALA A 43 -8.22 -0.23 5.64
C ALA A 43 -9.59 -0.77 6.07
N THR A 44 -10.57 -0.70 5.17
CA THR A 44 -11.90 -1.31 5.30
C THR A 44 -12.28 -1.92 3.96
N SER A 45 -13.39 -2.66 3.87
CA SER A 45 -13.90 -3.19 2.59
C SER A 45 -14.08 -2.13 1.49
N ASN A 46 -14.19 -0.85 1.84
CA ASN A 46 -14.34 0.26 0.88
C ASN A 46 -13.01 0.76 0.30
N GLY A 47 -11.88 0.46 0.95
CA GLY A 47 -10.55 0.87 0.49
C GLY A 47 -9.57 1.20 1.61
N LEU A 48 -8.47 1.86 1.23
CA LEU A 48 -7.36 2.24 2.09
C LEU A 48 -7.33 3.76 2.29
N LYS A 49 -7.44 4.20 3.54
CA LYS A 49 -7.21 5.58 3.94
C LYS A 49 -5.83 5.70 4.60
N VAL A 50 -4.99 6.60 4.12
CA VAL A 50 -3.70 6.93 4.73
C VAL A 50 -3.75 8.34 5.26
N THR A 51 -3.40 8.49 6.54
CA THR A 51 -3.50 9.75 7.28
C THR A 51 -2.12 10.17 7.78
N VAL A 52 -1.75 11.42 7.55
CA VAL A 52 -0.53 12.03 8.08
C VAL A 52 -0.92 13.24 8.92
N GLU A 53 -0.41 13.33 10.14
CA GLU A 53 -0.68 14.43 11.06
C GLU A 53 0.62 15.12 11.49
N ASN A 54 0.59 16.44 11.63
CA ASN A 54 1.66 17.24 12.20
C ASN A 54 1.15 18.10 13.35
N ALA A 55 1.64 17.81 14.56
CA ALA A 55 1.48 18.63 15.76
C ALA A 55 0.03 19.04 16.09
N LYS A 56 -0.97 18.22 15.74
CA LYS A 56 -2.41 18.53 15.88
C LYS A 56 -2.90 19.77 15.13
N SER A 57 -2.06 20.39 14.31
CA SER A 57 -2.37 21.62 13.57
C SER A 57 -2.65 21.35 12.10
N LEU A 58 -2.14 20.25 11.55
CA LEU A 58 -2.33 19.86 10.16
C LEU A 58 -2.55 18.36 10.06
N GLN A 59 -3.58 17.96 9.33
CA GLN A 59 -3.85 16.58 8.99
C GLN A 59 -4.15 16.49 7.49
N ALA A 60 -3.49 15.55 6.82
CA ALA A 60 -3.80 15.20 5.44
C ALA A 60 -4.29 13.76 5.36
N ASN A 61 -5.25 13.52 4.47
CA ASN A 61 -5.84 12.22 4.25
C ASN A 61 -5.77 11.90 2.76
N ALA A 62 -5.20 10.75 2.43
CA ALA A 62 -5.32 10.12 1.12
C ALA A 62 -6.32 8.98 1.23
N PHE A 63 -7.29 8.91 0.33
CA PHE A 63 -8.21 7.78 0.25
C PHE A 63 -8.09 7.11 -1.11
N ILE A 64 -7.84 5.81 -1.10
CA ILE A 64 -7.75 4.96 -2.28
C ILE A 64 -8.88 3.94 -2.17
N GLN A 65 -9.88 4.08 -3.04
CA GLN A 65 -11.03 3.19 -3.06
C GLN A 65 -10.60 1.77 -3.48
N ALA A 66 -11.26 0.75 -2.93
CA ALA A 66 -10.98 -0.66 -3.22
C ALA A 66 -10.97 -0.98 -4.72
N GLY A 67 -11.83 -0.32 -5.51
CA GLY A 67 -11.90 -0.53 -6.97
C GLY A 67 -10.69 -0.06 -7.79
N ILE A 68 -9.72 0.65 -7.17
CA ILE A 68 -8.44 1.00 -7.81
C ILE A 68 -7.47 -0.20 -7.79
N PHE A 69 -7.65 -1.11 -6.83
CA PHE A 69 -6.82 -2.30 -6.67
C PHE A 69 -7.36 -3.43 -7.55
N GLN A 70 -6.46 -4.25 -8.07
CA GLN A 70 -6.81 -5.45 -8.82
C GLN A 70 -7.37 -6.54 -7.90
N GLU A 71 -6.81 -6.60 -6.69
CA GLU A 71 -7.26 -7.43 -5.58
C GLU A 71 -7.18 -6.59 -4.32
N PHE A 72 -8.26 -6.58 -3.53
CA PHE A 72 -8.27 -5.90 -2.24
C PHE A 72 -9.19 -6.67 -1.28
N VAL A 73 -8.59 -7.31 -0.29
CA VAL A 73 -9.28 -8.16 0.69
C VAL A 73 -8.89 -7.71 2.09
N VAL A 74 -9.90 -7.43 2.91
CA VAL A 74 -9.75 -7.13 4.34
C VAL A 74 -10.56 -8.20 5.09
N GLN A 75 -9.90 -8.97 5.96
CA GLN A 75 -10.57 -10.06 6.68
C GLN A 75 -11.42 -9.57 7.86
N GLU A 76 -11.04 -8.43 8.44
CA GLU A 76 -11.73 -7.80 9.57
C GLU A 76 -12.62 -6.64 9.10
N GLU A 77 -13.49 -6.12 9.97
CA GLU A 77 -14.33 -4.96 9.65
C GLU A 77 -13.48 -3.71 9.32
N SER A 78 -12.38 -3.54 10.05
CA SER A 78 -11.39 -2.51 9.79
C SER A 78 -10.03 -2.88 10.35
N VAL A 79 -8.97 -2.43 9.68
CA VAL A 79 -7.58 -2.70 10.06
C VAL A 79 -6.83 -1.38 10.13
N MET A 80 -6.14 -1.15 11.24
CA MET A 80 -5.41 0.10 11.46
C MET A 80 -3.97 -0.18 11.88
N PHE A 81 -3.01 0.45 11.20
CA PHE A 81 -1.59 0.33 11.54
C PHE A 81 -0.85 1.61 11.22
N ARG A 82 0.29 1.83 11.89
CA ARG A 82 1.18 2.96 11.65
C ARG A 82 2.45 2.47 10.99
N ILE A 83 2.88 3.13 9.92
CA ILE A 83 4.06 2.76 9.14
C ILE A 83 4.90 3.99 8.81
N ASN A 84 6.19 3.78 8.59
CA ASN A 84 7.06 4.82 8.04
C ASN A 84 6.72 5.03 6.55
N LEU A 85 6.06 6.15 6.24
CA LEU A 85 5.64 6.55 4.90
C LEU A 85 6.84 6.84 3.98
N SER A 86 7.94 7.39 4.51
CA SER A 86 9.15 7.64 3.73
C SER A 86 9.73 6.31 3.20
N VAL A 87 9.91 5.33 4.10
CA VAL A 87 10.38 3.99 3.73
C VAL A 87 9.40 3.29 2.80
N LEU A 88 8.08 3.41 3.07
CA LEU A 88 7.07 2.84 2.19
C LEU A 88 7.16 3.41 0.77
N LEU A 89 7.30 4.73 0.63
CA LEU A 89 7.43 5.40 -0.67
C LEU A 89 8.71 4.99 -1.41
N ASP A 90 9.83 4.85 -0.70
CA ASP A 90 11.08 4.35 -1.27
C ASP A 90 10.90 2.92 -1.79
N CYS A 91 10.26 2.05 -1.02
CA CYS A 91 9.93 0.68 -1.46
C CYS A 91 9.01 0.66 -2.68
N LEU A 92 7.96 1.49 -2.69
CA LEU A 92 7.02 1.58 -3.82
C LEU A 92 7.67 2.13 -5.10
N THR A 93 8.83 2.81 -4.98
CA THR A 93 9.53 3.44 -6.10
C THR A 93 10.93 2.88 -6.34
N ILE A 94 11.20 1.66 -5.85
CA ILE A 94 12.51 1.02 -5.95
C ILE A 94 13.03 0.87 -7.39
N PHE A 95 12.14 0.69 -8.36
CA PHE A 95 12.47 0.62 -9.80
C PHE A 95 12.59 2.01 -10.46
N GLY A 96 12.60 3.08 -9.68
CA GLY A 96 12.62 4.47 -10.14
C GLY A 96 11.23 5.01 -10.50
N THR A 97 11.14 6.34 -10.56
CA THR A 97 9.90 7.05 -10.95
C THR A 97 9.72 7.18 -12.46
N ASN A 98 10.77 6.84 -13.23
CA ASN A 98 10.81 6.97 -14.68
C ASN A 98 10.76 5.58 -15.31
N SER A 99 9.56 4.97 -15.39
CA SER A 99 9.37 3.93 -16.40
C SER A 99 9.21 4.63 -17.75
N LEU A 100 10.33 5.02 -18.38
CA LEU A 100 10.31 5.33 -19.80
C LEU A 100 9.99 4.02 -20.54
N PRO A 101 8.86 3.91 -21.24
CA PRO A 101 8.64 2.75 -22.08
C PRO A 101 9.59 2.86 -23.29
N GLY A 102 10.60 1.99 -23.37
CA GLY A 102 11.37 1.78 -24.61
C GLY A 102 12.83 2.22 -24.62
N ILE A 103 13.66 1.70 -23.70
CA ILE A 103 15.09 1.47 -23.99
C ILE A 103 15.50 0.08 -23.49
N ALA A 104 15.25 -0.94 -24.31
CA ALA A 104 15.91 -2.23 -24.27
C ALA A 104 16.23 -2.63 -25.71
#